data_AF-A0A2R6NP39-F1
#
_entry.id   AF-A0A2R6NP39-F1
#
_cell.length_a   1.000
_cell.length_b   1.000
_cell.length_c   1.000
_cell.angle_alpha   90.00
_cell.angle_beta   90.00
_cell.angle_gamma   90.00
#
_symmetry.space_group_name_H-M   'P 1'
#
loop_
_entity.id
_entity.type
_entity.pdbx_description
1 polymer ?
#
loop_
_entity_poly.entity_id
_entity_poly.type
_entity_poly.pdbx_seq_one_letter_code
_entity_poly.pdbx_strand_id
1 'polypeptide(L)'
;MSRHKFASNVCEKALVMADSESRRLLIDEMMAPKHDGVSPVLSMMKDQFANYVLQRALSVVEGEQKDALIDRVKPHLVTMRRYSSHSRHLIAIERLLEKCTSAPSNGEQGQSENVATMDASTSH
;
A
#
# COMPACT_ATOMS: atom_id res chain seq x y z
N MET A 1 -27.10 -5.64 0.84
CA MET A 1 -26.17 -4.49 0.70
C MET A 1 -25.00 -4.47 1.69
N SER A 2 -25.04 -5.18 2.82
CA SER A 2 -24.01 -5.05 3.86
C SER A 2 -22.82 -6.02 3.77
N ARG A 3 -22.92 -7.14 3.04
CA ARG A 3 -21.90 -8.21 3.06
C ARG A 3 -20.53 -7.74 2.51
N HIS A 4 -20.52 -6.92 1.46
CA HIS A 4 -19.27 -6.46 0.84
C HIS A 4 -18.62 -5.27 1.57
N LYS A 5 -19.41 -4.37 2.16
CA LYS A 5 -18.91 -3.21 2.91
C LYS A 5 -18.27 -3.60 4.25
N PHE A 6 -18.86 -4.55 4.98
CA PHE A 6 -18.25 -5.01 6.23
C PHE A 6 -17.01 -5.85 5.97
N ALA A 7 -17.03 -6.68 4.92
CA ALA A 7 -15.85 -7.42 4.50
C ALA A 7 -14.69 -6.50 4.10
N SER A 8 -14.93 -5.42 3.33
CA SER A 8 -13.86 -4.48 2.95
C SER A 8 -13.20 -3.83 4.17
N ASN A 9 -14.00 -3.41 5.16
CA ASN A 9 -13.48 -2.81 6.39
C ASN A 9 -12.63 -3.81 7.20
N VAL A 10 -13.03 -5.08 7.22
CA VAL A 10 -12.26 -6.14 7.88
C VAL A 10 -10.95 -6.38 7.14
N CYS A 11 -10.97 -6.49 5.81
CA CYS A 11 -9.77 -6.67 5.00
C CYS A 11 -8.81 -5.48 5.13
N GLU A 12 -9.31 -4.24 5.12
CA GLU A 12 -8.49 -3.05 5.34
C GLU A 12 -7.81 -3.08 6.71
N LYS A 13 -8.56 -3.40 7.77
CA LYS A 13 -7.98 -3.53 9.10
C LYS A 13 -6.99 -4.68 9.19
N ALA A 14 -7.29 -5.82 8.56
CA ALA A 14 -6.38 -6.96 8.51
C ALA A 14 -5.06 -6.57 7.86
N LEU A 15 -5.08 -5.86 6.73
CA LEU A 15 -3.86 -5.38 6.06
C LEU A 15 -3.01 -4.45 6.94
N VAL A 16 -3.63 -3.65 7.80
CA VAL A 16 -2.90 -2.72 8.69
C VAL A 16 -2.38 -3.41 9.95
N MET A 17 -3.16 -4.34 10.50
CA MET A 17 -2.86 -4.99 11.79
C MET A 17 -2.06 -6.30 11.63
N ALA A 18 -2.04 -6.89 10.43
CA ALA A 18 -1.30 -8.10 10.15
C ALA A 18 0.21 -7.85 10.26
N ASP A 19 0.92 -8.87 10.74
CA ASP A 19 2.37 -8.95 10.67
C ASP A 19 2.86 -8.96 9.22
N SER A 20 4.16 -8.76 9.01
CA SER A 20 4.75 -8.63 7.68
C SER A 20 4.54 -9.87 6.79
N GLU A 21 4.53 -11.08 7.37
CA GLU A 21 4.33 -12.32 6.62
C GLU A 21 2.87 -12.50 6.24
N SER A 22 1.95 -12.38 7.20
CA SER A 22 0.51 -12.45 6.97
C SER A 22 0.05 -11.37 5.98
N ARG A 23 0.57 -10.14 6.11
CA ARG A 23 0.30 -9.04 5.18
C ARG A 23 0.75 -9.40 3.76
N ARG A 24 1.94 -10.00 3.62
CA ARG A 24 2.44 -10.47 2.34
C ARG A 24 1.52 -11.51 1.73
N LEU A 25 1.09 -12.50 2.50
CA LEU A 25 0.16 -13.54 2.03
C LEU A 25 -1.19 -12.95 1.59
N LEU A 26 -1.75 -12.01 2.35
CA LEU A 26 -3.01 -11.34 2.00
C LEU A 26 -2.91 -10.56 0.68
N ILE A 27 -1.80 -9.84 0.46
CA ILE A 27 -1.56 -9.10 -0.78
C ILE A 27 -1.36 -10.06 -1.96
N ASP A 28 -0.64 -11.17 -1.76
CA ASP A 28 -0.41 -12.17 -2.79
C ASP A 28 -1.74 -12.80 -3.25
N GLU A 29 -2.59 -13.20 -2.30
CA GLU A 29 -3.94 -13.72 -2.57
C GLU A 29 -4.82 -12.71 -3.31
N MET A 30 -4.68 -11.41 -3.02
CA MET A 30 -5.39 -10.35 -3.75
C MET A 30 -4.93 -10.22 -5.21
N MET A 31 -3.70 -10.63 -5.52
CA MET A 31 -3.11 -10.57 -6.86
C MET A 31 -3.21 -11.91 -7.60
N ALA A 32 -3.50 -12.99 -6.87
CA ALA A 32 -3.61 -14.35 -7.38
C ALA A 32 -4.69 -14.43 -8.47
N PRO A 33 -4.38 -15.00 -9.64
CA PRO A 33 -5.32 -15.05 -10.76
C PRO A 33 -6.56 -15.84 -10.38
N LYS A 34 -7.74 -15.28 -10.65
CA LYS A 34 -9.02 -15.98 -10.50
C LYS A 34 -9.30 -16.84 -11.73
N HIS A 35 -10.05 -17.92 -11.53
CA HIS A 35 -10.42 -18.89 -12.57
C HIS A 35 -11.19 -18.26 -13.75
N ASP A 36 -11.75 -17.07 -13.57
CA ASP A 36 -12.53 -16.34 -14.59
C ASP A 36 -11.66 -15.61 -15.63
N GLY A 37 -10.32 -15.70 -15.54
CA GLY A 37 -9.39 -15.04 -16.46
C GLY A 37 -9.30 -13.51 -16.29
N VAL A 38 -10.13 -12.92 -15.41
CA VAL A 38 -10.09 -11.51 -15.07
C VAL A 38 -9.11 -11.28 -13.92
N SER A 39 -8.18 -10.34 -14.11
CA SER A 39 -7.27 -9.90 -13.05
C SER A 39 -8.07 -9.41 -11.84
N PRO A 40 -7.87 -9.98 -10.63
CA PRO A 40 -8.64 -9.60 -9.45
C PRO A 40 -8.43 -8.12 -9.11
N VAL A 41 -7.21 -7.62 -9.33
CA VAL A 41 -6.87 -6.20 -9.17
C VAL A 41 -7.78 -5.30 -10.01
N LEU A 42 -8.04 -5.66 -11.27
CA LEU A 42 -8.94 -4.90 -12.14
C LEU A 42 -10.38 -4.91 -11.61
N SER A 43 -10.85 -6.05 -11.11
CA SER A 43 -12.17 -6.16 -10.48
C SER A 43 -12.26 -5.29 -9.23
N MET A 44 -11.23 -5.29 -8.38
CA MET A 44 -11.18 -4.46 -7.17
C MET A 44 -11.13 -2.96 -7.47
N MET A 45 -10.42 -2.55 -8.53
CA MET A 45 -10.40 -1.15 -8.97
C MET A 45 -11.77 -0.65 -9.41
N LYS A 46 -12.61 -1.51 -10.01
CA LYS A 46 -13.97 -1.17 -10.47
C LYS A 46 -15.02 -1.26 -9.35
N ASP A 47 -14.72 -1.99 -8.27
CA ASP A 47 -15.67 -2.23 -7.19
C ASP A 47 -15.72 -1.04 -6.21
N GLN A 48 -16.94 -0.68 -5.81
CA GLN A 48 -17.21 0.49 -4.95
C GLN A 48 -16.70 0.34 -3.49
N PHE A 49 -16.34 -0.87 -3.04
CA PHE A 49 -15.81 -1.15 -1.71
C PHE A 49 -14.38 -1.70 -1.76
N ALA A 50 -14.07 -2.60 -2.70
CA ALA A 50 -12.76 -3.22 -2.78
C ALA A 50 -11.65 -2.25 -3.25
N ASN A 51 -12.01 -1.11 -3.86
CA ASN A 51 -11.05 -0.05 -4.19
C ASN A 51 -10.35 0.52 -2.94
N TYR A 52 -11.01 0.53 -1.78
CA TYR A 52 -10.41 0.97 -0.51
C TYR A 52 -9.40 -0.05 0.00
N VAL A 53 -9.72 -1.35 -0.13
CA VAL A 53 -8.79 -2.45 0.21
C VAL A 53 -7.54 -2.39 -0.66
N LEU A 54 -7.69 -2.15 -1.97
CA LEU A 54 -6.54 -2.00 -2.88
C LEU A 54 -5.67 -0.78 -2.54
N GLN A 55 -6.29 0.37 -2.25
CA GLN A 55 -5.57 1.55 -1.77
C GLN A 55 -4.85 1.26 -0.46
N ARG A 56 -5.47 0.52 0.45
CA ARG A 56 -4.84 0.12 1.71
C ARG A 56 -3.64 -0.77 1.47
N ALA A 57 -3.78 -1.80 0.63
CA ALA A 57 -2.70 -2.69 0.25
C ALA A 57 -1.51 -1.90 -0.33
N LEU A 58 -1.76 -0.98 -1.28
CA LEU A 58 -0.72 -0.10 -1.83
C LEU A 58 -0.05 0.81 -0.79
N SER A 59 -0.75 1.14 0.31
CA SER A 59 -0.19 1.96 1.38
C SER A 59 0.64 1.18 2.40
N VAL A 60 0.45 -0.14 2.51
CA VAL A 60 1.12 -1.00 3.51
C VAL A 60 2.09 -2.01 2.89
N VAL A 61 2.13 -2.10 1.56
CA VAL A 61 3.03 -2.99 0.83
C VAL A 61 4.46 -2.48 0.93
N GLU A 62 5.40 -3.40 1.17
CA GLU A 62 6.81 -3.10 1.41
C GLU A 62 7.69 -4.15 0.71
N GLY A 63 8.98 -3.82 0.51
CA GLY A 63 9.96 -4.72 -0.10
C GLY A 63 9.65 -5.10 -1.55
N GLU A 64 10.13 -6.25 -1.99
CA GLU A 64 10.02 -6.73 -3.38
C GLU A 64 8.57 -6.96 -3.84
N GLN A 65 7.64 -7.24 -2.91
CA GLN A 65 6.23 -7.43 -3.25
C GLN A 65 5.57 -6.15 -3.79
N LYS A 66 6.10 -5.00 -3.38
CA LYS A 66 5.61 -3.69 -3.83
C LYS A 66 5.74 -3.53 -5.34
N ASP A 67 6.90 -3.90 -5.90
CA ASP A 67 7.14 -3.79 -7.34
C ASP A 67 6.20 -4.72 -8.10
N ALA A 68 6.01 -5.95 -7.63
CA ALA A 68 5.04 -6.88 -8.20
C ALA A 68 3.61 -6.31 -8.20
N LEU A 69 3.19 -5.65 -7.11
CA LEU A 69 1.87 -5.02 -7.00
C LEU A 69 1.73 -3.85 -7.97
N ILE A 70 2.74 -3.01 -8.09
CA ILE A 70 2.75 -1.90 -9.05
C ILE A 70 2.64 -2.42 -10.48
N ASP A 71 3.43 -3.43 -10.86
CA ASP A 71 3.42 -4.01 -12.21
C ASP A 71 2.05 -4.59 -12.58
N ARG A 72 1.31 -5.12 -11.61
CA ARG A 72 -0.06 -5.62 -11.82
C ARG A 72 -1.08 -4.47 -11.97
N VAL A 73 -0.98 -3.42 -11.15
CA VAL A 73 -1.98 -2.33 -11.11
C VAL A 73 -1.80 -1.35 -12.26
N LYS A 74 -0.55 -0.99 -12.59
CA LYS A 74 -0.20 0.05 -13.58
C LYS A 74 -0.85 -0.14 -14.96
N PRO A 75 -0.80 -1.31 -15.62
CA PRO A 75 -1.44 -1.47 -16.94
C PRO A 75 -2.96 -1.30 -16.86
N HIS A 76 -3.58 -1.82 -15.80
CA HIS A 76 -5.02 -1.68 -15.57
C HIS A 76 -5.43 -0.23 -15.32
N LEU A 77 -4.64 0.51 -14.54
CA LEU A 77 -4.86 1.93 -14.29
C LEU A 77 -4.83 2.75 -15.60
N VAL A 78 -3.82 2.52 -16.45
CA VAL A 78 -3.70 3.22 -17.74
C VAL A 78 -4.91 2.95 -18.63
N THR A 79 -5.34 1.69 -18.73
CA THR A 79 -6.56 1.33 -19.47
C THR A 79 -7.80 2.02 -18.89
N MET A 80 -7.99 1.96 -17.57
CA MET A 80 -9.15 2.56 -16.90
C MET A 80 -9.18 4.08 -17.06
N ARG A 81 -8.04 4.77 -16.98
CA ARG A 81 -7.94 6.22 -17.17
C ARG A 81 -8.38 6.66 -18.57
N ARG A 82 -8.14 5.82 -19.60
CA ARG A 82 -8.64 6.09 -20.96
C ARG A 82 -10.17 6.08 -21.04
N TYR A 83 -10.84 5.25 -20.24
CA TYR A 83 -12.31 5.14 -20.23
C TYR A 83 -12.99 5.98 -19.15
N SER A 84 -12.29 6.36 -18.09
CA SER A 84 -12.84 7.07 -16.93
C SER A 84 -11.79 7.95 -16.26
N SER A 85 -11.46 9.07 -16.90
CA SER A 85 -10.40 9.99 -16.47
C SER A 85 -10.69 10.73 -15.15
N HIS A 86 -11.95 10.92 -14.75
CA HIS A 86 -12.35 11.75 -13.61
C HIS A 86 -12.71 10.96 -12.33
N SER A 87 -12.51 9.64 -12.32
CA SER A 87 -12.87 8.83 -11.16
C SER A 87 -11.93 9.08 -9.98
N ARG A 88 -12.45 9.65 -8.89
CA ARG A 88 -11.68 10.00 -7.67
C ARG A 88 -10.81 8.86 -7.14
N HIS A 89 -11.31 7.63 -7.16
CA HIS A 89 -10.56 6.45 -6.71
C HIS A 89 -9.37 6.12 -7.61
N LEU A 90 -9.45 6.36 -8.92
CA LEU A 90 -8.33 6.14 -9.85
C LEU A 90 -7.21 7.15 -9.61
N ILE A 91 -7.56 8.41 -9.34
CA ILE A 91 -6.58 9.44 -8.98
C ILE A 91 -5.88 9.08 -7.66
N ALA A 92 -6.62 8.55 -6.68
CA ALA A 92 -6.03 8.09 -5.42
C ALA A 92 -5.06 6.93 -5.62
N ILE A 93 -5.44 5.92 -6.42
CA ILE A 93 -4.57 4.78 -6.77
C ILE A 93 -3.33 5.26 -7.54
N GLU A 94 -3.48 6.16 -8.51
CA GLU A 94 -2.37 6.75 -9.27
C GLU A 94 -1.35 7.41 -8.34
N ARG A 95 -1.81 8.28 -7.44
CA ARG A 95 -0.96 8.95 -6.44
C ARG A 95 -0.23 7.97 -5.52
N LEU A 96 -0.91 6.90 -5.11
CA LEU A 96 -0.29 5.86 -4.28
C LEU A 96 0.80 5.10 -5.04
N LEU A 97 0.57 4.77 -6.31
CA LEU A 97 1.59 4.14 -7.16
C LEU A 97 2.80 5.06 -7.37
N GLU A 98 2.57 6.35 -7.61
CA GLU A 98 3.64 7.36 -7.71
C GLU A 98 4.45 7.42 -6.42
N LYS A 99 3.80 7.47 -5.26
CA LYS A 99 4.47 7.43 -3.95
C LYS A 99 5.24 6.12 -3.73
N CYS A 100 4.73 5.01 -4.25
CA CYS A 100 5.39 3.73 -4.15
C CYS A 100 6.66 3.67 -5.03
N THR A 101 6.60 4.11 -6.29
CA THR A 101 7.77 4.09 -7.19
C THR A 101 8.82 5.15 -6.86
N SER A 102 8.45 6.21 -6.14
CA SER A 102 9.32 7.36 -5.82
C SER A 102 9.94 7.29 -4.42
N ALA A 103 9.96 6.11 -3.79
CA ALA A 103 10.73 5.92 -2.56
C ALA A 103 12.19 5.59 -2.90
N PRO A 104 13.13 6.55 -2.88
CA PRO A 104 14.52 6.19 -2.66
C PRO A 104 14.63 5.65 -1.24
N SER A 105 15.34 4.54 -1.13
CA SER A 105 15.90 4.01 0.11
C SER A 105 16.62 5.14 0.86
N ASN A 106 15.97 5.72 1.86
CA ASN A 106 16.67 6.41 2.94
C ASN A 106 16.59 5.52 4.16
N GLY A 107 17.58 4.63 4.26
CA GLY A 107 17.91 4.04 5.54
C GLY A 107 18.44 5.14 6.44
N GLU A 108 17.84 5.27 7.62
CA GLU A 108 18.50 5.80 8.83
C GLU A 108 17.62 5.45 10.03
N GLN A 109 17.69 4.18 10.43
CA GLN A 109 17.73 3.86 11.85
C GLN A 109 19.19 4.07 12.27
N GLY A 110 19.45 5.15 13.01
CA GLY A 110 20.77 5.45 13.55
C GLY A 110 20.62 6.24 14.84
N GLN A 111 20.63 5.52 15.96
CA GLN A 111 20.87 6.10 17.27
C GLN A 111 22.16 6.92 17.22
N SER A 112 22.12 8.15 17.72
CA SER A 112 23.31 8.89 18.13
C SER A 112 22.96 9.64 19.40
N GLU A 113 23.06 8.91 20.51
CA GLU A 113 23.51 9.50 21.77
C GLU A 113 24.86 10.17 21.52
N ASN A 114 24.90 11.50 21.67
CA ASN A 114 26.07 12.25 22.14
C ASN A 114 25.74 13.75 22.16
N VAL A 115 25.48 14.29 23.35
CA VAL A 115 25.91 15.65 23.69
C VAL A 115 26.62 15.56 25.03
N ALA A 116 27.94 15.59 24.95
CA ALA A 116 28.81 15.92 26.06
C ALA A 116 28.63 17.41 26.40
N THR A 117 28.48 17.71 27.69
CA THR A 117 28.97 18.99 28.24
C THR A 117 29.82 18.68 29.45
N MET A 118 31.13 18.72 29.24
CA MET A 118 32.09 19.02 30.29
C MET A 118 31.88 20.48 30.68
N ASP A 119 31.68 20.76 31.95
CA ASP A 119 32.15 22.02 32.53
C ASP A 119 32.70 21.76 33.93
N ALA A 120 33.88 22.32 34.14
CA ALA A 120 34.72 22.13 35.30
C ALA A 120 34.68 23.41 36.16
N SER A 121 34.77 23.19 37.48
CA SER A 121 35.27 24.15 38.48
C SER A 121 34.28 25.19 39.03
N THR A 122 34.17 25.19 40.37
CA THR A 122 34.04 26.32 41.33
C THR A 122 33.26 25.79 42.53
N SER A 123 33.61 25.94 43.81
CA SER A 123 34.82 26.24 44.58
C SER A 123 34.45 25.88 46.03
N HIS A 124 35.47 25.61 46.84
CA HIS A 124 35.40 25.59 48.30
C HIS A 124 35.08 26.97 48.88
#